data_AF-A0A166LBA9-F1
#
_entry.id   AF-A0A166LBA9-F1
#
_cell.length_a   1.000
_cell.length_b   1.000
_cell.length_c   1.000
_cell.angle_alpha   90.00
_cell.angle_beta   90.00
_cell.angle_gamma   90.00
#
_symmetry.space_group_name_H-M   'P 1'
#
loop_
_entity.id
_entity.type
_entity.pdbx_description
1 polymer ?
#
loop_
_entity_poly.entity_id
_entity_poly.type
_entity_poly.pdbx_seq_one_letter_code
_entity_poly.pdbx_strand_id
1 'polypeptide(L)'
;MASASKQLLKLAVPLVQKHGFTRQALALSALSLPNPHTEPLSDAAISSLFGQGDDARRTLITAWQDNARERMMTVPAPTVREVLRARLACNEPVLPYLPEAFALLASPTSGLPPLDPRPGLRHAGKVADDACWITQDAASGASYYTRRTSLAAIYAAAELHQLTSPSTAYHFLDSLLDASSKLGTAIEETSMFAQYVLKGWAGIIKSRGVL
;
A
#
# COMPACT_ATOMS: atom_id res chain seq x y z
N MET A 1 14.78 -5.37 22.34
CA MET A 1 14.73 -5.99 20.99
C MET A 1 13.88 -5.19 19.99
N ALA A 2 12.62 -4.84 20.28
CA ALA A 2 11.71 -4.18 19.31
C ALA A 2 12.24 -2.90 18.60
N SER A 3 13.15 -2.13 19.23
CA SER A 3 13.78 -0.96 18.58
C SER A 3 14.69 -1.36 17.40
N ALA A 4 15.43 -2.47 17.54
CA ALA A 4 16.39 -2.92 16.52
C ALA A 4 15.68 -3.48 15.26
N SER A 5 14.62 -4.27 15.43
CA SER A 5 13.83 -4.75 14.29
C SER A 5 13.15 -3.61 13.53
N LYS A 6 12.62 -2.59 14.23
CA LYS A 6 12.06 -1.39 13.58
C LYS A 6 13.12 -0.60 12.79
N GLN A 7 14.34 -0.47 13.33
CA GLN A 7 15.45 0.18 12.62
C GLN A 7 15.87 -0.59 11.37
N LEU A 8 16.02 -1.91 11.46
CA LEU A 8 16.33 -2.79 10.33
C LEU A 8 15.25 -2.71 9.24
N LEU A 9 13.97 -2.73 9.61
CA LEU A 9 12.87 -2.55 8.64
C LEU A 9 12.96 -1.21 7.91
N LYS A 10 13.23 -0.10 8.61
CA LYS A 10 13.42 1.22 7.99
C LYS A 10 14.59 1.24 6.99
N LEU A 11 15.65 0.48 7.26
CA LEU A 11 16.80 0.32 6.37
C LEU A 11 16.53 -0.67 5.22
N ALA A 12 15.63 -1.64 5.40
CA ALA A 12 15.22 -2.58 4.36
C ALA A 12 14.28 -1.97 3.30
N VAL A 13 13.43 -1.00 3.68
CA VAL A 13 12.49 -0.31 2.76
C VAL A 13 13.14 0.20 1.46
N PRO A 14 14.25 0.96 1.46
CA PRO A 14 14.89 1.39 0.20
C PRO A 14 15.49 0.23 -0.61
N LEU A 15 15.88 -0.88 0.03
CA LEU A 15 16.46 -2.04 -0.67
C LEU A 15 15.43 -2.81 -1.52
N VAL A 16 14.13 -2.65 -1.24
CA VAL A 16 13.03 -3.23 -2.04
C VAL A 16 13.11 -2.83 -3.51
N GLN A 17 13.61 -1.63 -3.83
CA GLN A 17 13.76 -1.14 -5.22
C GLN A 17 14.68 -2.02 -6.07
N LYS A 18 15.64 -2.72 -5.44
CA LYS A 18 16.63 -3.58 -6.10
C LYS A 18 16.41 -5.07 -5.84
N HIS A 19 15.86 -5.42 -4.68
CA HIS A 19 15.77 -6.79 -4.19
C HIS A 19 14.32 -7.30 -4.02
N GLY A 20 13.32 -6.48 -4.33
CA GLY A 20 11.90 -6.79 -4.12
C GLY A 20 11.53 -6.98 -2.65
N PHE A 21 10.30 -7.45 -2.41
CA PHE A 21 9.80 -7.76 -1.07
C PHE A 21 10.27 -9.15 -0.61
N THR A 22 11.58 -9.28 -0.40
CA THR A 22 12.26 -10.56 -0.15
C THR A 22 12.94 -10.62 1.21
N ARG A 23 13.21 -11.85 1.68
CA ARG A 23 14.07 -12.08 2.86
C ARG A 23 15.49 -11.55 2.64
N GLN A 24 15.99 -11.51 1.40
CA GLN A 24 17.28 -10.91 1.06
C GLN A 24 17.33 -9.39 1.35
N ALA A 25 16.26 -8.64 1.05
CA ALA A 25 16.18 -7.23 1.39
C ALA A 25 16.26 -6.98 2.91
N LEU A 26 15.66 -7.85 3.72
CA LEU A 26 15.82 -7.83 5.18
C LEU A 26 17.24 -8.21 5.61
N ALA A 27 17.83 -9.24 5.01
CA ALA A 27 19.20 -9.69 5.32
C ALA A 27 20.23 -8.56 5.14
N LEU A 28 20.15 -7.86 4.00
CA LEU A 28 21.06 -6.79 3.62
C LEU A 28 20.92 -5.51 4.47
N SER A 29 19.77 -5.29 5.13
CA SER A 29 19.54 -4.10 5.96
C SER A 29 20.52 -3.95 7.13
N ALA A 30 21.10 -5.06 7.62
CA ALA A 30 22.12 -5.08 8.66
C ALA A 30 23.46 -4.46 8.22
N LEU A 31 23.74 -4.44 6.91
CA LEU A 31 24.92 -3.78 6.33
C LEU A 31 24.77 -2.25 6.28
N SER A 32 23.55 -1.73 6.50
CA SER A 32 23.22 -0.30 6.47
C SER A 32 23.00 0.31 7.87
N LEU A 33 23.30 -0.43 8.94
CA LEU A 33 23.25 0.10 10.31
C LEU A 33 24.36 1.16 10.55
N PRO A 34 24.19 2.09 11.51
CA PRO A 34 25.24 3.04 11.89
C PRO A 34 26.55 2.38 12.34
N ASN A 35 26.45 1.19 12.95
CA ASN A 35 27.54 0.25 13.14
C ASN A 35 27.20 -0.99 12.28
N PRO A 36 27.68 -1.09 11.02
CA PRO A 36 27.33 -2.18 10.12
C PRO A 36 27.75 -3.55 10.67
N HIS A 37 26.95 -4.58 10.40
CA HIS A 37 27.46 -5.95 10.45
C HIS A 37 28.39 -6.21 9.25
N THR A 38 29.39 -7.09 9.43
CA THR A 38 30.27 -7.55 8.34
C THR A 38 29.53 -8.40 7.31
N GLU A 39 28.50 -9.12 7.75
CA GLU A 39 27.72 -10.07 6.95
C GLU A 39 26.20 -9.76 7.05
N PRO A 40 25.39 -10.13 6.03
CA PRO A 40 23.94 -10.06 6.11
C PRO A 40 23.35 -10.88 7.26
N LEU A 41 22.12 -10.57 7.70
CA LEU A 41 21.44 -11.40 8.70
C LEU A 41 21.26 -12.84 8.20
N SER A 42 21.53 -13.81 9.06
CA SER A 42 21.22 -15.21 8.81
C SER A 42 19.70 -15.43 8.72
N ASP A 43 19.28 -16.49 8.01
CA ASP A 43 17.85 -16.78 7.84
C ASP A 43 17.12 -17.01 9.18
N ALA A 44 17.79 -17.64 10.14
CA ALA A 44 17.29 -17.80 11.50
C ALA A 44 17.06 -16.45 12.22
N ALA A 45 17.96 -15.47 12.04
CA ALA A 45 17.78 -14.13 12.59
C ALA A 45 16.62 -13.39 11.92
N ILE A 46 16.47 -13.50 10.59
CA ILE A 46 15.33 -12.94 9.85
C ILE A 46 14.01 -13.53 10.37
N SER A 47 13.94 -14.86 10.53
CA SER A 47 12.78 -15.53 11.08
C SER A 47 12.45 -15.11 12.52
N SER A 48 13.47 -14.95 13.36
CA SER A 48 13.28 -14.52 14.75
C SER A 48 12.86 -13.05 14.90
N LEU A 49 13.24 -12.18 13.96
CA LEU A 49 12.97 -10.74 14.03
C LEU A 49 11.69 -10.32 13.28
N PHE A 50 11.33 -11.03 12.21
CA PHE A 50 10.30 -10.60 11.25
C PHE A 50 9.24 -11.67 10.91
N GLY A 51 9.42 -12.92 11.35
CA GLY A 51 8.48 -14.02 11.11
C GLY A 51 8.99 -15.09 10.14
N GLN A 52 8.40 -16.28 10.23
CA GLN A 52 8.84 -17.44 9.43
C GLN A 52 8.44 -17.30 7.96
N GLY A 53 9.31 -17.74 7.05
CA GLY A 53 9.05 -17.78 5.60
C GLY A 53 8.52 -16.44 5.06
N ASP A 54 7.30 -16.48 4.53
CA ASP A 54 6.58 -15.36 3.95
C ASP A 54 6.14 -14.28 4.96
N ASP A 55 6.04 -14.57 6.26
CA ASP A 55 5.61 -13.56 7.24
C ASP A 55 6.66 -12.46 7.43
N ALA A 56 7.94 -12.78 7.25
CA ALA A 56 9.00 -11.77 7.12
C ALA A 56 8.75 -10.84 5.92
N ARG A 57 8.29 -11.38 4.79
CA ARG A 57 7.97 -10.60 3.59
C ARG A 57 6.73 -9.74 3.81
N ARG A 58 5.66 -10.28 4.42
CA ARG A 58 4.47 -9.51 4.83
C ARG A 58 4.82 -8.37 5.80
N THR A 59 5.73 -8.61 6.73
CA THR A 59 6.28 -7.59 7.64
C THR A 59 7.02 -6.49 6.86
N LEU A 60 7.86 -6.85 5.88
CA LEU A 60 8.54 -5.87 5.01
C LEU A 60 7.55 -5.06 4.15
N ILE A 61 6.54 -5.70 3.56
CA ILE A 61 5.50 -5.01 2.78
C ILE A 61 4.73 -4.02 3.67
N THR A 62 4.39 -4.41 4.89
CA THR A 62 3.72 -3.54 5.86
C THR A 62 4.60 -2.36 6.25
N ALA A 63 5.89 -2.59 6.51
CA ALA A 63 6.85 -1.53 6.82
C ALA A 63 7.04 -0.53 5.66
N TRP A 64 7.03 -1.01 4.41
CA TRP A 64 7.04 -0.15 3.22
C TRP A 64 5.74 0.64 3.06
N GLN A 65 4.56 0.02 3.29
CA GLN A 65 3.27 0.72 3.26
C GLN A 65 3.20 1.83 4.32
N ASP A 66 3.64 1.56 5.55
CA ASP A 66 3.65 2.54 6.63
C ASP A 66 4.72 3.63 6.39
N ASN A 67 5.90 3.32 5.84
CA ASN A 67 6.86 4.37 5.46
C ASN A 67 6.37 5.24 4.29
N ALA A 68 5.67 4.67 3.32
CA ALA A 68 5.01 5.42 2.25
C ALA A 68 3.87 6.32 2.78
N ARG A 69 3.24 5.96 3.91
CA ARG A 69 2.30 6.81 4.65
C ARG A 69 3.02 7.92 5.43
N GLU A 70 4.15 7.65 6.10
CA GLU A 70 4.99 8.69 6.71
C GLU A 70 5.37 9.78 5.69
N ARG A 71 5.67 9.41 4.43
CA ARG A 71 5.95 10.35 3.34
C ARG A 71 4.77 11.22 2.91
N MET A 72 3.52 10.84 3.21
CA MET A 72 2.36 11.71 2.96
C MET A 72 2.40 12.96 3.83
N MET A 73 2.96 12.86 5.04
CA MET A 73 3.05 13.96 6.01
C MET A 73 4.09 15.01 5.64
N THR A 74 4.95 14.75 4.64
CA THR A 74 5.97 15.69 4.16
C THR A 74 5.52 16.52 2.96
N VAL A 75 4.24 16.46 2.58
CA VAL A 75 3.67 17.25 1.48
C VAL A 75 3.50 18.71 1.94
N PRO A 76 4.10 19.70 1.24
CA PRO A 76 3.91 21.11 1.56
C PRO A 76 2.50 21.56 1.15
N ALA A 77 1.86 22.40 1.98
CA ALA A 77 0.51 22.95 1.77
C ALA A 77 -0.54 21.90 1.33
N PRO A 78 -0.74 20.81 2.11
CA PRO A 78 -1.35 19.58 1.62
C PRO A 78 -2.84 19.71 1.27
N THR A 79 -3.18 19.47 0.00
CA THR A 79 -4.54 19.07 -0.40
C THR A 79 -4.69 17.55 -0.45
N VAL A 80 -5.93 17.04 -0.39
CA VAL A 80 -6.22 15.59 -0.53
C VAL A 80 -5.64 15.03 -1.83
N ARG A 81 -5.69 15.80 -2.92
CA ARG A 81 -5.13 15.43 -4.22
C ARG A 81 -3.62 15.23 -4.12
N GLU A 82 -2.88 16.21 -3.59
CA GLU A 82 -1.42 16.13 -3.47
C GLU A 82 -0.97 15.03 -2.51
N VAL A 83 -1.69 14.84 -1.39
CA VAL A 83 -1.40 13.81 -0.41
C VAL A 83 -1.59 12.40 -0.99
N LEU A 84 -2.69 12.14 -1.70
CA LEU A 84 -2.90 10.85 -2.37
C LEU A 84 -1.93 10.64 -3.55
N ARG A 85 -1.61 11.69 -4.31
CA ARG A 85 -0.57 11.64 -5.36
C ARG A 85 0.80 11.31 -4.76
N ALA A 86 1.19 11.91 -3.63
CA ALA A 86 2.45 11.63 -2.95
C ALA A 86 2.53 10.18 -2.45
N ARG A 87 1.41 9.62 -1.95
CA ARG A 87 1.34 8.19 -1.63
C ARG A 87 1.49 7.32 -2.87
N LEU A 88 0.82 7.66 -3.97
CA LEU A 88 0.87 6.92 -5.24
C LEU A 88 2.28 6.95 -5.86
N ALA A 89 3.01 8.05 -5.72
CA ALA A 89 4.41 8.19 -6.14
C ALA A 89 5.37 7.26 -5.38
N CYS A 90 5.03 6.84 -4.16
CA CYS A 90 5.86 5.88 -3.41
C CYS A 90 5.88 4.48 -4.03
N ASN A 91 4.94 4.18 -4.94
CA ASN A 91 4.86 2.90 -5.65
C ASN A 91 5.83 2.82 -6.83
N GLU A 92 6.14 3.95 -7.49
CA GLU A 92 6.90 3.97 -8.76
C GLU A 92 8.22 3.19 -8.72
N PRO A 93 9.08 3.34 -7.69
CA PRO A 93 10.37 2.64 -7.65
C PRO A 93 10.27 1.14 -7.38
N VAL A 94 9.08 0.62 -7.08
CA VAL A 94 8.82 -0.78 -6.71
C VAL A 94 7.68 -1.42 -7.52
N LEU A 95 7.12 -0.71 -8.51
CA LEU A 95 5.97 -1.16 -9.34
C LEU A 95 6.09 -2.61 -9.85
N PRO A 96 7.25 -3.09 -10.34
CA PRO A 96 7.40 -4.48 -10.80
C PRO A 96 7.12 -5.53 -9.72
N TYR A 97 7.34 -5.20 -8.45
CA TYR A 97 7.21 -6.13 -7.31
C TYR A 97 5.84 -6.05 -6.61
N LEU A 98 5.04 -5.01 -6.86
CA LEU A 98 3.76 -4.80 -6.18
C LEU A 98 2.69 -5.87 -6.49
N PRO A 99 2.55 -6.40 -7.72
CA PRO A 99 1.57 -7.47 -7.98
C PRO A 99 1.81 -8.72 -7.12
N GLU A 100 3.08 -9.13 -6.97
CA GLU A 100 3.45 -10.26 -6.11
C GLU A 100 3.24 -9.94 -4.62
N ALA A 101 3.63 -8.73 -4.18
CA ALA A 101 3.44 -8.29 -2.80
C ALA A 101 1.96 -8.23 -2.40
N PHE A 102 1.09 -7.73 -3.27
CA PHE A 102 -0.35 -7.66 -3.02
C PHE A 102 -1.01 -9.04 -3.07
N ALA A 103 -0.58 -9.92 -3.98
CA ALA A 103 -0.98 -11.32 -3.96
C ALA A 103 -0.57 -11.99 -2.64
N LEU A 104 0.65 -11.77 -2.15
CA LEU A 104 1.13 -12.35 -0.89
C LEU A 104 0.37 -11.86 0.35
N LEU A 105 0.00 -10.56 0.37
CA LEU A 105 -0.87 -10.00 1.41
C LEU A 105 -2.27 -10.62 1.36
N ALA A 106 -2.82 -10.84 0.17
CA ALA A 106 -4.13 -11.45 -0.02
C ALA A 106 -4.14 -12.99 0.16
N SER A 107 -2.98 -13.65 0.13
CA SER A 107 -2.88 -15.09 0.38
C SER A 107 -3.13 -15.43 1.85
N PRO A 108 -4.00 -16.42 2.17
CA PRO A 108 -4.30 -16.82 3.54
C PRO A 108 -3.06 -17.40 4.24
N THR A 109 -2.88 -17.05 5.52
CA THR A 109 -1.76 -17.53 6.35
C THR A 109 -1.94 -19.00 6.79
N SER A 110 -3.18 -19.51 6.78
CA SER A 110 -3.50 -20.89 7.14
C SER A 110 -4.77 -21.38 6.43
N GLY A 111 -4.73 -22.63 5.94
CA GLY A 111 -5.85 -23.29 5.27
C GLY A 111 -6.03 -22.91 3.78
N LEU A 112 -7.13 -23.42 3.21
CA LEU A 112 -7.69 -23.11 1.89
C LEU A 112 -9.18 -22.73 2.10
N PRO A 113 -9.86 -22.01 1.20
CA PRO A 113 -9.46 -20.89 0.32
C PRO A 113 -10.21 -19.59 0.76
N PRO A 114 -10.27 -18.48 -0.02
CA PRO A 114 -9.55 -18.08 -1.23
C PRO A 114 -8.63 -16.86 -0.92
N LEU A 115 -8.59 -15.85 -1.80
CA LEU A 115 -7.93 -14.55 -1.52
C LEU A 115 -8.69 -13.75 -0.44
N ASP A 116 -7.95 -13.21 0.51
CA ASP A 116 -8.45 -12.32 1.57
C ASP A 116 -8.36 -10.84 1.12
N PRO A 117 -9.48 -10.12 0.95
CA PRO A 117 -9.46 -8.70 0.59
C PRO A 117 -9.14 -7.77 1.78
N ARG A 118 -9.23 -8.26 3.03
CA ARG A 118 -9.12 -7.41 4.24
C ARG A 118 -7.79 -6.63 4.33
N PRO A 119 -6.62 -7.18 3.96
CA PRO A 119 -5.36 -6.42 3.96
C PRO A 119 -5.37 -5.25 2.98
N GLY A 120 -5.88 -5.45 1.75
CA GLY A 120 -6.01 -4.38 0.74
C GLY A 120 -6.99 -3.28 1.18
N LEU A 121 -8.16 -3.67 1.69
CA LEU A 121 -9.16 -2.72 2.24
C LEU A 121 -8.59 -1.93 3.42
N ARG A 122 -7.81 -2.57 4.30
CA ARG A 122 -7.15 -1.93 5.45
C ARG A 122 -6.06 -0.95 5.01
N HIS A 123 -5.26 -1.29 4.00
CA HIS A 123 -4.26 -0.41 3.42
C HIS A 123 -4.91 0.85 2.81
N ALA A 124 -5.90 0.69 1.94
CA ALA A 124 -6.64 1.81 1.36
C ALA A 124 -7.34 2.69 2.41
N GLY A 125 -7.95 2.07 3.44
CA GLY A 125 -8.57 2.77 4.56
C GLY A 125 -7.58 3.59 5.40
N LYS A 126 -6.39 3.03 5.69
CA LYS A 126 -5.29 3.74 6.36
C LYS A 126 -4.82 4.96 5.57
N VAL A 127 -4.66 4.82 4.25
CA VAL A 127 -4.25 5.93 3.37
C VAL A 127 -5.32 7.03 3.33
N ALA A 128 -6.60 6.66 3.27
CA ALA A 128 -7.70 7.63 3.31
C ALA A 128 -7.81 8.37 4.65
N ASP A 129 -7.60 7.67 5.78
CA ASP A 129 -7.64 8.29 7.11
C ASP A 129 -6.49 9.29 7.30
N ASP A 130 -5.26 8.91 6.92
CA ASP A 130 -4.11 9.82 6.91
C ASP A 130 -4.34 11.02 6.01
N ALA A 131 -4.92 10.81 4.81
CA ALA A 131 -5.21 11.90 3.89
C ALA A 131 -6.17 12.92 4.53
N CYS A 132 -7.27 12.47 5.15
CA CYS A 132 -8.18 13.35 5.88
C CYS A 132 -7.51 14.04 7.08
N TRP A 133 -6.62 13.34 7.80
CA TRP A 133 -5.92 13.89 8.97
C TRP A 133 -4.91 14.98 8.57
N ILE A 134 -4.07 14.71 7.57
CA ILE A 134 -3.04 15.64 7.06
C ILE A 134 -3.69 16.91 6.52
N THR A 135 -4.82 16.79 5.83
CA THR A 135 -5.52 17.93 5.20
C THR A 135 -6.48 18.65 6.14
N GLN A 136 -6.51 18.30 7.43
CA GLN A 136 -7.40 18.89 8.46
C GLN A 136 -8.87 18.91 8.04
N ASP A 137 -9.35 17.79 7.48
CA ASP A 137 -10.69 17.69 6.90
C ASP A 137 -11.80 17.89 7.95
N ALA A 138 -12.57 18.97 7.82
CA ALA A 138 -13.58 19.41 8.80
C ALA A 138 -14.87 18.57 8.83
N ALA A 139 -14.95 17.47 8.06
CA ALA A 139 -16.11 16.60 8.00
C ALA A 139 -16.39 15.94 9.38
N SER A 140 -17.65 15.93 9.81
CA SER A 140 -18.06 15.41 11.12
C SER A 140 -19.32 14.53 11.02
N GLY A 141 -19.52 13.64 12.00
CA GLY A 141 -20.66 12.71 12.02
C GLY A 141 -20.66 11.73 10.84
N ALA A 142 -21.81 11.51 10.19
CA ALA A 142 -21.92 10.56 9.07
C ALA A 142 -21.07 10.94 7.84
N SER A 143 -20.86 12.25 7.61
CA SER A 143 -20.07 12.75 6.47
C SER A 143 -18.58 12.37 6.58
N TYR A 144 -18.04 12.25 7.80
CA TYR A 144 -16.67 11.82 8.10
C TYR A 144 -16.38 10.41 7.57
N TYR A 145 -17.31 9.47 7.81
CA TYR A 145 -17.18 8.07 7.39
C TYR A 145 -17.42 7.90 5.89
N THR A 146 -18.42 8.61 5.35
CA THR A 146 -18.66 8.74 3.91
C THR A 146 -17.39 9.13 3.16
N ARG A 147 -16.75 10.22 3.60
CA ARG A 147 -15.60 10.81 2.92
C ARG A 147 -14.39 9.88 2.92
N ARG A 148 -14.08 9.26 4.07
CA ARG A 148 -13.01 8.23 4.17
C ARG A 148 -13.28 7.02 3.29
N THR A 149 -14.53 6.55 3.25
CA THR A 149 -14.92 5.41 2.41
C THR A 149 -14.75 5.73 0.91
N SER A 150 -15.17 6.92 0.49
CA SER A 150 -14.96 7.41 -0.88
C SER A 150 -13.48 7.52 -1.22
N LEU A 151 -12.68 8.19 -0.38
CA LEU A 151 -11.24 8.36 -0.63
C LEU A 151 -10.48 7.02 -0.63
N ALA A 152 -10.87 6.06 0.22
CA ALA A 152 -10.29 4.71 0.20
C ALA A 152 -10.59 3.98 -1.12
N ALA A 153 -11.83 4.06 -1.60
CA ALA A 153 -12.22 3.47 -2.88
C ALA A 153 -11.50 4.13 -4.08
N ILE A 154 -11.39 5.47 -4.07
CA ILE A 154 -10.67 6.25 -5.08
C ILE A 154 -9.18 5.89 -5.10
N TYR A 155 -8.52 5.86 -3.93
CA TYR A 155 -7.11 5.49 -3.84
C TYR A 155 -6.87 4.04 -4.28
N ALA A 156 -7.70 3.08 -3.84
CA ALA A 156 -7.56 1.69 -4.23
C ALA A 156 -7.74 1.48 -5.75
N ALA A 157 -8.66 2.22 -6.38
CA ALA A 157 -8.84 2.21 -7.82
C ALA A 157 -7.63 2.79 -8.56
N ALA A 158 -7.08 3.92 -8.08
CA ALA A 158 -5.89 4.54 -8.66
C ALA A 158 -4.62 3.70 -8.50
N GLU A 159 -4.43 3.06 -7.34
CA GLU A 159 -3.30 2.16 -7.08
C GLU A 159 -3.37 0.91 -7.96
N LEU A 160 -4.55 0.30 -8.15
CA LEU A 160 -4.74 -0.76 -9.15
C LEU A 160 -4.37 -0.26 -10.55
N HIS A 161 -4.95 0.87 -10.97
CA HIS A 161 -4.76 1.40 -12.32
C HIS A 161 -3.28 1.69 -12.60
N GLN A 162 -2.52 2.10 -11.58
CA GLN A 162 -1.06 2.27 -11.67
C GLN A 162 -0.32 0.95 -11.98
N LEU A 163 -0.80 -0.22 -11.52
CA LEU A 163 -0.17 -1.52 -11.82
C LEU A 163 -0.30 -1.93 -13.29
N THR A 164 -1.33 -1.44 -13.99
CA THR A 164 -1.57 -1.74 -15.41
C THR A 164 -1.21 -0.60 -16.37
N SER A 165 -1.32 0.64 -15.89
CA SER A 165 -1.22 1.86 -16.71
C SER A 165 -0.51 2.99 -15.92
N PRO A 166 0.78 2.83 -15.55
CA PRO A 166 1.47 3.76 -14.65
C PRO A 166 1.43 5.22 -15.12
N SER A 167 1.60 5.45 -16.43
CA SER A 167 1.68 6.79 -17.04
C SER A 167 0.42 7.62 -16.94
N THR A 168 -0.74 7.00 -16.66
CA THR A 168 -2.04 7.70 -16.56
C THR A 168 -2.63 7.68 -15.15
N ALA A 169 -1.93 7.08 -14.17
CA ALA A 169 -2.46 6.86 -12.82
C ALA A 169 -2.80 8.16 -12.07
N TYR A 170 -1.97 9.21 -12.21
CA TYR A 170 -2.25 10.51 -11.60
C TYR A 170 -3.46 11.22 -12.19
N HIS A 171 -3.63 11.16 -13.52
CA HIS A 171 -4.81 11.71 -14.19
C HIS A 171 -6.07 10.92 -13.80
N PHE A 172 -5.97 9.60 -13.68
CA PHE A 172 -7.08 8.75 -13.25
C PHE A 172 -7.48 9.05 -11.79
N LEU A 173 -6.53 9.15 -10.86
CA LEU A 173 -6.77 9.60 -9.48
C LEU A 173 -7.49 10.96 -9.44
N ASP A 174 -6.99 11.95 -10.17
CA ASP A 174 -7.57 13.29 -10.23
C ASP A 174 -9.01 13.27 -10.76
N SER A 175 -9.26 12.53 -11.85
CA SER A 175 -10.60 12.43 -12.45
C SER A 175 -11.63 11.83 -11.51
N LEU A 176 -11.23 10.87 -10.66
CA LEU A 176 -12.08 10.28 -9.62
C LEU A 176 -12.35 11.24 -8.46
N LEU A 177 -11.34 12.02 -8.03
CA LEU A 177 -11.52 13.06 -7.02
C LEU A 177 -12.45 14.18 -7.53
N ASP A 178 -12.28 14.59 -8.79
CA ASP A 178 -13.12 15.59 -9.44
C ASP A 178 -14.57 15.10 -9.59
N ALA A 179 -14.78 13.85 -10.01
CA ALA A 179 -16.11 13.23 -10.07
C ALA A 179 -16.76 13.17 -8.67
N SER A 180 -16.02 12.70 -7.65
CA SER A 180 -16.53 12.63 -6.27
C SER A 180 -16.88 14.00 -5.69
N SER A 181 -16.14 15.05 -6.04
CA SER A 181 -16.44 16.42 -5.56
C SER A 181 -17.70 17.00 -6.21
N LYS A 182 -17.96 16.67 -7.48
CA LYS A 182 -19.15 17.13 -8.23
C LYS A 182 -20.43 16.40 -7.81
N LEU A 183 -20.34 15.16 -7.32
CA LEU A 183 -21.49 14.33 -6.91
C LEU A 183 -22.09 14.66 -5.53
N GLY A 184 -21.56 15.66 -4.81
CA GLY A 184 -22.19 16.31 -3.64
C GLY A 184 -23.10 15.43 -2.77
N THR A 185 -22.54 14.52 -1.97
CA THR A 185 -23.26 13.67 -0.99
C THR A 185 -24.35 12.72 -1.52
N ALA A 186 -24.53 12.56 -2.84
CA ALA A 186 -25.44 11.56 -3.42
C ALA A 186 -24.80 10.16 -3.49
N ILE A 187 -24.78 9.44 -2.37
CA ILE A 187 -24.12 8.12 -2.22
C ILE A 187 -25.05 6.97 -2.62
N GLU A 188 -25.33 6.79 -3.91
CA GLU A 188 -25.93 5.55 -4.42
C GLU A 188 -25.00 4.78 -5.39
N GLU A 189 -24.10 5.48 -6.09
CA GLU A 189 -23.28 4.87 -7.17
C GLU A 189 -21.94 4.25 -6.74
N THR A 190 -21.48 4.45 -5.49
CA THR A 190 -20.20 3.86 -5.00
C THR A 190 -20.16 2.33 -5.08
N SER A 191 -21.32 1.67 -5.01
CA SER A 191 -21.45 0.22 -5.18
C SER A 191 -21.11 -0.23 -6.62
N MET A 192 -21.59 0.52 -7.62
CA MET A 192 -21.34 0.27 -9.04
C MET A 192 -19.87 0.49 -9.40
N PHE A 193 -19.26 1.58 -8.93
CA PHE A 193 -17.85 1.86 -9.19
C PHE A 193 -16.93 0.80 -8.55
N ALA A 194 -17.19 0.40 -7.31
CA ALA A 194 -16.46 -0.68 -6.65
C ALA A 194 -16.58 -2.01 -7.42
N GLN A 195 -17.77 -2.34 -7.95
CA GLN A 195 -17.96 -3.53 -8.80
C GLN A 195 -17.17 -3.46 -10.11
N TYR A 196 -17.03 -2.28 -10.74
CA TYR A 196 -16.19 -2.11 -11.94
C TYR A 196 -14.70 -2.36 -11.64
N VAL A 197 -14.18 -1.79 -10.56
CA VAL A 197 -12.78 -1.99 -10.13
C VAL A 197 -12.51 -3.46 -9.77
N LEU A 198 -13.43 -4.12 -9.05
CA LEU A 198 -13.33 -5.54 -8.70
C LEU A 198 -13.39 -6.46 -9.93
N LYS A 199 -14.26 -6.17 -10.90
CA LYS A 199 -14.31 -6.91 -12.18
C LYS A 199 -13.02 -6.72 -12.99
N GLY A 200 -12.40 -5.54 -12.93
CA GLY A 200 -11.08 -5.27 -13.51
C GLY A 200 -10.00 -6.22 -12.96
N TRP A 201 -9.87 -6.31 -11.63
CA TRP A 201 -8.95 -7.26 -10.97
C TRP A 201 -9.20 -8.71 -11.42
N ALA A 202 -10.45 -9.17 -11.44
CA ALA A 202 -10.81 -10.54 -11.83
C ALA A 202 -10.38 -10.86 -13.27
N GLY A 203 -10.50 -9.91 -14.20
CA GLY A 203 -10.03 -10.05 -15.57
C GLY A 203 -8.50 -10.12 -15.68
N ILE A 204 -7.78 -9.28 -14.92
CA ILE A 204 -6.30 -9.20 -14.95
C ILE A 204 -5.64 -10.41 -14.29
N ILE A 205 -6.19 -10.92 -13.19
CA ILE A 205 -5.71 -12.14 -12.53
C ILE A 205 -5.88 -13.35 -13.47
N LYS A 206 -7.04 -13.44 -14.13
CA LYS A 206 -7.34 -14.52 -15.10
C LYS A 206 -6.46 -14.45 -16.36
N SER A 207 -6.14 -13.24 -16.86
CA SER A 207 -5.31 -13.10 -18.07
C SER A 207 -3.80 -13.30 -17.82
N ARG A 208 -3.36 -13.32 -16.55
CA ARG A 208 -1.97 -13.59 -16.16
C ARG A 208 -1.70 -15.04 -15.69
N GLY A 209 -2.68 -15.94 -15.79
CA GLY A 209 -2.49 -17.37 -15.51
C GLY A 209 -2.21 -17.71 -14.03
N VAL A 210 -2.73 -16.90 -13.11
CA VAL A 210 -2.62 -17.13 -11.64
C VAL A 210 -3.80 -17.99 -11.12
N LEU A 211 -4.64 -18.49 -12.02
CA LEU A 211 -5.69 -19.52 -11.85
C LEU A 211 -5.73 -20.41 -13.09
#